data_AF-A0AAX0BSD3-F1
#
_entry.id   AF-A0AAX0BSD3-F1
#
_cell.length_a   1.000
_cell.length_b   1.000
_cell.length_c   1.000
_cell.angle_alpha   90.00
_cell.angle_beta   90.00
_cell.angle_gamma   90.00
#
_symmetry.space_group_name_H-M   'P 1'
#
loop_
_entity.id
_entity.type
_entity.pdbx_description
1 polymer ?
#
loop_
_entity_poly.entity_id
_entity_poly.type
_entity_poly.pdbx_seq_one_letter_code
_entity_poly.pdbx_strand_id
1 'polypeptide(L)'
;MEIKRDAYLEQLKIRKDNGMIKIITGIRRCGKSFLLFVLFKKYLLESGVDNDHIIEIALDGIENEELRDPKKCYQHIKDAMKDDQKYYLLLDEVQFMSRFEEVLNS
;
A
#
# COMPACT_ATOMS: atom_id res chain seq x y z
N MET A 1 13.53 4.24 -19.36
CA MET A 1 12.42 3.56 -20.05
C MET A 1 11.46 3.05 -18.97
N GLU A 2 10.27 3.65 -18.86
CA GLU A 2 9.26 3.22 -17.90
C GLU A 2 8.50 2.02 -18.50
N ILE A 3 8.54 0.85 -17.85
CA ILE A 3 7.80 -0.32 -18.32
C ILE A 3 6.34 -0.15 -17.93
N LYS A 4 5.49 0.10 -18.92
CA LYS A 4 4.05 0.22 -18.75
C LYS A 4 3.45 -1.11 -18.28
N ARG A 5 2.57 -1.05 -17.28
CA ARG A 5 1.82 -2.19 -16.71
C ARG A 5 0.33 -1.98 -16.80
N ASP A 6 -0.12 -1.43 -17.92
CA ASP A 6 -1.44 -0.85 -18.09
C ASP A 6 -2.55 -1.83 -17.66
N ALA A 7 -2.49 -3.10 -18.07
CA ALA A 7 -3.50 -4.09 -17.71
C ALA A 7 -3.64 -4.31 -16.18
N TYR A 8 -2.54 -4.34 -15.43
CA TYR A 8 -2.59 -4.52 -13.97
C TYR A 8 -2.96 -3.23 -13.24
N LEU A 9 -2.47 -2.11 -13.76
CA LEU A 9 -2.78 -0.80 -13.22
C LEU A 9 -4.29 -0.48 -13.39
N GLU A 10 -4.86 -0.75 -14.56
CA GLU A 10 -6.31 -0.57 -14.81
C GLU A 10 -7.17 -1.41 -13.86
N GLN A 11 -6.76 -2.63 -13.54
CA GLN A 11 -7.47 -3.46 -12.56
C GLN A 11 -7.50 -2.82 -11.16
N LEU A 12 -6.40 -2.19 -10.74
CA LEU A 12 -6.36 -1.44 -9.48
C LEU A 12 -7.26 -0.20 -9.55
N LYS A 13 -7.17 0.58 -10.64
CA LYS A 13 -7.98 1.79 -10.85
C LYS A 13 -9.49 1.51 -10.73
N ILE A 14 -9.98 0.50 -11.44
CA ILE A 14 -11.41 0.16 -11.47
C ILE A 14 -11.92 -0.30 -10.09
N ARG A 15 -11.04 -0.83 -9.22
CA ARG A 15 -11.45 -1.41 -7.94
C ARG A 15 -11.13 -0.53 -6.72
N LYS A 16 -10.36 0.55 -6.86
CA LYS A 16 -9.72 1.28 -5.74
C LYS A 16 -10.64 1.88 -4.68
N ASP A 17 -11.92 2.06 -4.96
CA ASP A 17 -12.86 2.76 -4.06
C ASP A 17 -14.07 1.94 -3.63
N ASN A 18 -14.04 0.61 -3.83
CA ASN A 18 -15.19 -0.25 -3.51
C ASN A 18 -15.18 -0.85 -2.10
N GLY A 19 -14.37 -0.30 -1.18
CA GLY A 19 -14.30 -0.73 0.23
C GLY A 19 -13.58 -2.05 0.50
N MET A 20 -13.20 -2.81 -0.54
CA MET A 20 -12.48 -4.09 -0.33
C MET A 20 -10.95 -3.91 -0.37
N ILE A 21 -10.22 -4.74 0.36
CA ILE A 21 -8.75 -4.84 0.28
C ILE A 21 -8.33 -5.33 -1.11
N LYS A 22 -7.22 -4.80 -1.64
CA LYS A 22 -6.62 -5.23 -2.91
C LYS A 22 -5.35 -6.02 -2.65
N ILE A 23 -5.36 -7.29 -3.03
CA ILE A 23 -4.22 -8.18 -2.86
C ILE A 23 -3.54 -8.34 -4.22
N ILE A 24 -2.25 -7.99 -4.28
CA ILE A 24 -1.40 -8.18 -5.45
C ILE A 24 -0.46 -9.34 -5.15
N THR A 25 -0.60 -10.45 -5.88
CA THR A 25 0.29 -11.61 -5.76
C THR A 25 1.09 -11.81 -7.04
N GLY A 26 2.16 -12.60 -6.94
CA GLY A 26 3.01 -12.93 -8.08
C GLY A 26 4.42 -13.29 -7.65
N ILE A 27 5.17 -13.93 -8.57
CA ILE A 27 6.52 -14.42 -8.31
C ILE A 27 7.49 -13.31 -7.90
N ARG A 28 8.59 -13.69 -7.24
CA ARG A 28 9.65 -12.75 -6.85
C ARG A 28 10.23 -12.06 -8.09
N ARG A 29 10.56 -10.76 -7.97
CA ARG A 29 11.09 -9.89 -9.04
C ARG A 29 10.15 -9.67 -10.25
N CYS A 30 8.87 -10.04 -10.17
CA CYS A 30 7.92 -9.67 -11.20
C CYS A 30 7.46 -8.20 -11.13
N GLY A 31 8.01 -7.37 -10.25
CA GLY A 31 7.78 -5.92 -10.16
C GLY A 31 6.47 -5.47 -9.49
N LYS A 32 6.00 -6.21 -8.48
CA LYS A 32 4.82 -5.83 -7.68
C LYS A 32 5.02 -4.51 -6.93
N SER A 33 6.15 -4.36 -6.24
CA SER A 33 6.53 -3.14 -5.52
C SER A 33 6.56 -1.93 -6.46
N PHE A 34 7.07 -2.11 -7.68
CA PHE A 34 7.06 -1.05 -8.71
C PHE A 34 5.63 -0.70 -9.17
N LEU A 35 4.77 -1.70 -9.36
CA LEU A 35 3.36 -1.45 -9.68
C LEU A 35 2.67 -0.65 -8.56
N LEU A 36 2.92 -0.99 -7.30
CA LEU A 36 2.27 -0.40 -6.13
C LEU A 36 2.81 1.02 -5.81
N PHE A 37 4.11 1.12 -5.50
CA PHE A 37 4.73 2.35 -5.00
C PHE A 37 5.09 3.37 -6.09
N VAL A 38 5.20 2.94 -7.35
CA VAL A 38 5.53 3.86 -8.46
C VAL A 38 4.30 4.12 -9.31
N LEU A 39 3.79 3.11 -9.98
CA LEU A 39 2.73 3.32 -10.99
C LEU A 39 1.39 3.68 -10.36
N PHE A 40 0.96 2.94 -9.34
CA PHE A 40 -0.32 3.18 -8.69
C PHE A 40 -0.28 4.46 -7.84
N LYS A 41 0.78 4.69 -7.06
CA LYS A 41 0.98 5.97 -6.35
C LYS A 41 0.94 7.18 -7.30
N LYS A 42 1.69 7.13 -8.41
CA LYS A 42 1.67 8.21 -9.42
C LYS A 42 0.26 8.48 -9.92
N TYR A 43 -0.50 7.44 -10.22
CA TYR A 43 -1.90 7.59 -10.63
C TYR A 43 -2.78 8.21 -9.54
N LEU A 44 -2.60 7.83 -8.27
CA LEU A 44 -3.35 8.43 -7.15
C LEU A 44 -3.09 9.93 -7.06
N LEU A 45 -1.82 10.34 -7.12
CA LEU A 45 -1.41 11.75 -7.12
C LEU A 45 -2.00 12.51 -8.33
N GLU A 46 -1.90 11.94 -9.53
CA GLU A 46 -2.49 12.52 -10.76
C GLU A 46 -4.02 12.60 -10.70
N SER A 47 -4.66 11.77 -9.88
CA SER A 47 -6.12 11.78 -9.65
C SER A 47 -6.55 12.76 -8.54
N GLY A 48 -5.63 13.54 -7.98
CA GLY A 48 -5.90 14.55 -6.96
C GLY A 48 -5.89 14.02 -5.52
N VAL A 49 -5.32 12.83 -5.27
CA VAL A 49 -5.07 12.37 -3.91
C VAL A 49 -3.82 13.07 -3.37
N ASP A 50 -3.93 13.71 -2.22
CA ASP A 50 -2.80 14.37 -1.58
C ASP A 50 -1.74 13.36 -1.15
N ASN A 51 -0.46 13.71 -1.29
CA ASN A 51 0.64 12.82 -0.92
C ASN A 51 0.60 12.44 0.57
N ASP A 52 0.13 13.35 1.42
CA ASP A 52 -0.05 13.10 2.86
C ASP A 52 -1.13 12.05 3.15
N HIS A 53 -2.00 11.75 2.17
CA HIS A 53 -3.08 10.77 2.28
C HIS A 53 -2.69 9.42 1.66
N ILE A 54 -1.41 9.24 1.32
CA ILE A 54 -0.85 7.97 0.82
C ILE A 54 0.21 7.50 1.81
N ILE A 55 -0.06 6.38 2.47
CA ILE A 55 0.85 5.77 3.45
C ILE A 55 1.50 4.56 2.79
N GLU A 56 2.83 4.53 2.73
CA GLU A 56 3.62 3.46 2.11
C GLU A 56 4.47 2.75 3.16
N ILE A 57 4.39 1.42 3.21
CA ILE A 57 5.18 0.60 4.12
C ILE A 57 5.70 -0.63 3.39
N ALA A 58 7.03 -0.77 3.32
CA ALA A 58 7.72 -1.95 2.81
C ALA A 58 8.33 -2.73 3.97
N LEU A 59 7.73 -3.87 4.34
CA LEU A 59 8.04 -4.58 5.59
C LEU A 59 9.34 -5.39 5.54
N ASP A 60 9.92 -5.60 4.35
CA ASP A 60 11.22 -6.26 4.17
C ASP A 60 12.40 -5.31 4.43
N GLY A 61 12.17 -3.99 4.39
CA GLY A 61 13.13 -2.96 4.77
C GLY A 61 13.52 -3.06 6.24
N ILE A 62 14.80 -2.81 6.54
CA ILE A 62 15.33 -2.86 7.91
C ILE A 62 14.78 -1.72 8.77
N GLU A 63 14.53 -0.56 8.14
CA GLU A 63 13.91 0.62 8.74
C GLU A 63 12.49 0.37 9.25
N ASN A 64 11.80 -0.63 8.69
CA ASN A 64 10.43 -0.98 9.03
C ASN A 64 10.34 -2.27 9.86
N GLU A 65 11.45 -2.78 10.39
CA GLU A 65 11.47 -4.00 11.18
C GLU A 65 10.51 -3.92 12.38
N GLU A 66 10.42 -2.75 13.03
CA GLU A 66 9.48 -2.56 14.13
C GLU A 66 8.01 -2.59 13.69
N LEU A 67 7.73 -2.19 12.46
CA LEU A 67 6.38 -2.21 11.89
C LEU A 67 5.92 -3.63 11.51
N ARG A 68 6.77 -4.65 11.67
CA ARG A 68 6.35 -6.06 11.57
C ARG A 68 5.49 -6.50 12.77
N ASP A 69 5.54 -5.77 13.88
CA ASP A 69 4.57 -5.92 14.96
C ASP A 69 3.24 -5.25 14.58
N PRO A 70 2.10 -5.98 14.60
CA PRO A 70 0.81 -5.44 14.20
C PRO A 70 0.36 -4.21 14.98
N LYS A 71 0.64 -4.17 16.29
CA LYS A 71 0.21 -3.05 17.13
C LYS A 71 1.03 -1.81 16.82
N LYS A 72 2.34 -1.97 16.63
CA LYS A 72 3.22 -0.88 16.20
C LYS A 72 2.83 -0.36 14.82
N CYS A 73 2.54 -1.26 13.87
CA CYS A 73 2.07 -0.87 12.55
C CYS A 73 0.76 -0.09 12.60
N TYR A 74 -0.23 -0.60 13.33
CA TYR A 74 -1.52 0.07 13.50
C TYR A 74 -1.35 1.46 14.11
N GLN A 75 -0.56 1.58 15.17
CA GLN A 75 -0.28 2.87 15.80
C GLN A 75 0.43 3.82 14.83
N HIS A 76 1.44 3.34 14.09
CA HIS A 76 2.13 4.13 13.08
C HIS A 76 1.18 4.67 12.00
N ILE A 77 0.27 3.84 11.50
CA ILE A 77 -0.74 4.26 10.52
C ILE A 77 -1.67 5.32 11.13
N LYS A 78 -2.14 5.12 12.36
CA LYS A 78 -2.99 6.08 13.07
C LYS A 78 -2.29 7.41 13.32
N ASP A 79 -1.03 7.40 13.70
CA ASP A 79 -0.23 8.60 13.94
C ASP A 79 0.09 9.36 12.64
N ALA A 80 0.16 8.65 11.51
CA ALA A 80 0.37 9.25 10.20
C ALA A 80 -0.90 9.92 9.64
N MET A 81 -2.09 9.47 10.04
CA MET A 81 -3.36 10.08 9.63
C MET A 81 -3.58 11.41 10.36
N LYS A 82 -3.80 12.48 9.60
CA LYS A 82 -3.94 13.85 10.12
C LYS A 82 -5.40 14.30 10.25
N ASP A 83 -6.30 13.59 9.58
CA ASP A 83 -7.72 13.89 9.50
C ASP A 83 -8.55 12.62 9.22
N ASP A 84 -9.87 12.78 9.18
CA ASP A 84 -10.83 11.71 8.91
C ASP A 84 -11.13 11.54 7.42
N GLN A 85 -10.29 12.10 6.53
CA GLN A 85 -10.46 11.93 5.09
C GLN A 85 -10.00 10.54 4.64
N LYS A 86 -10.14 10.27 3.34
CA LYS A 86 -9.76 8.98 2.78
C LYS A 86 -8.23 8.88 2.62
N TYR A 87 -7.66 7.80 3.14
CA TYR A 87 -6.26 7.42 2.95
C TYR A 87 -6.13 6.18 2.07
N TYR A 88 -5.02 6.10 1.33
CA TYR A 88 -4.58 4.90 0.63
C TYR A 88 -3.38 4.30 1.37
N LEU A 89 -3.58 3.13 1.97
CA LEU A 89 -2.51 2.36 2.60
C LEU A 89 -1.93 1.36 1.59
N LEU A 90 -0.65 1.54 1.25
CA LEU A 90 0.11 0.70 0.34
C LEU A 90 1.11 -0.13 1.16
N LEU A 91 0.84 -1.42 1.32
CA LEU A 91 1.72 -2.36 2.03
C LEU A 91 2.38 -3.32 1.05
N ASP A 92 3.68 -3.55 1.23
CA ASP A 92 4.41 -4.59 0.51
C ASP A 92 5.05 -5.60 1.48
N GLU A 93 5.24 -6.82 0.97
CA GLU A 93 5.82 -7.94 1.71
C GLU A 93 5.09 -8.20 3.06
N VAL A 94 3.74 -8.12 3.04
CA VAL A 94 2.85 -8.27 4.21
C VAL A 94 3.06 -9.54 5.02
N GLN A 95 3.60 -10.60 4.42
CA GLN A 95 3.91 -11.84 5.12
C GLN A 95 4.98 -11.69 6.21
N PHE A 96 5.75 -10.59 6.24
CA PHE A 96 6.67 -10.29 7.34
C PHE A 96 5.96 -9.82 8.62
N MET A 97 4.68 -9.47 8.54
CA MET A 97 3.84 -9.10 9.68
C MET A 97 2.90 -10.25 10.02
N SER A 98 3.08 -10.85 11.20
CA SER A 98 2.15 -11.86 11.70
C SER A 98 0.79 -11.23 11.97
N ARG A 99 -0.33 -11.89 11.62
CA ARG A 99 -1.69 -11.38 11.88
C ARG A 99 -1.97 -10.00 11.25
N PHE A 100 -1.39 -9.74 10.08
CA PHE A 100 -1.58 -8.47 9.36
C PHE A 100 -3.06 -8.15 9.07
N GLU A 101 -3.90 -9.18 8.95
CA GLU A 101 -5.33 -9.06 8.75
C GLU A 101 -6.03 -8.28 9.88
N GLU A 102 -5.49 -8.31 11.10
CA GLU A 102 -6.06 -7.52 12.20
C GLU A 102 -5.82 -6.03 11.98
N VAL A 103 -4.65 -5.64 11.49
CA VAL A 103 -4.35 -4.24 11.15
C VAL A 103 -5.28 -3.75 10.04
N LEU A 104 -5.57 -4.60 9.05
CA LEU A 104 -6.40 -4.24 7.90
C LEU A 104 -7.91 -4.21 8.21
N ASN A 105 -8.36 -4.90 9.25
CA ASN A 105 -9.78 -5.00 9.64
C ASN A 105 -10.14 -4.14 10.88
N SER A 106 -9.22 -3.32 11.38
CA SER A 106 -9.38 -2.47 12.58
C SER A 106 -9.80 -1.02 12.28
#